data_AF-A0A1Z8WTS9-F1
#
_entry.id   AF-A0A1Z8WTS9-F1
#
_cell.length_a   1.000
_cell.length_b   1.000
_cell.length_c   1.000
_cell.angle_alpha   90.00
_cell.angle_beta   90.00
_cell.angle_gamma   90.00
#
_symmetry.space_group_name_H-M   'P 1'
#
loop_
_entity.id
_entity.type
_entity.pdbx_description
1 polymer ?
#
loop_
_entity_poly.entity_id
_entity_poly.type
_entity_poly.pdbx_seq_one_letter_code
_entity_poly.pdbx_strand_id
1 'polypeptide(L)' 'MNAKLTDNTIGQVAKCLQLAILTGTDIVDHLRQMNFVVTDGKIEVSPEFAAQFESNVQDMLQELQEKQASQKKNLFD' A
#
# COMPACT_ATOMS: atom_id res chain seq x y z
N MET A 1 0.96 8.90 -28.67
CA MET A 1 1.89 9.44 -27.64
C MET A 1 2.07 8.35 -26.60
N ASN A 2 3.30 7.95 -26.31
CA ASN A 2 3.60 6.84 -25.40
C ASN A 2 4.09 7.41 -24.06
N ALA A 3 3.64 6.85 -22.95
CA ALA A 3 4.07 7.23 -21.61
C ALA A 3 4.65 6.02 -20.87
N LYS A 4 5.58 6.26 -19.93
CA LYS A 4 6.22 5.21 -19.12
C LYS A 4 5.91 5.41 -17.64
N LEU A 5 5.79 4.30 -16.90
CA LEU A 5 5.75 4.32 -15.44
C LEU A 5 7.10 4.83 -14.91
N THR A 6 7.06 5.62 -13.84
CA THR A 6 8.26 5.94 -13.07
C THR A 6 8.60 4.81 -12.08
N ASP A 7 9.84 4.81 -11.59
CA ASP A 7 10.26 3.84 -10.57
C ASP A 7 9.39 3.92 -9.31
N ASN A 8 8.93 5.11 -8.94
CA ASN A 8 7.98 5.30 -7.84
C ASN A 8 6.67 4.56 -8.10
N THR A 9 6.10 4.71 -9.30
CA THR A 9 4.88 4.00 -9.69
C THR A 9 5.06 2.48 -9.67
N ILE A 10 6.19 1.99 -10.18
CA ILE A 10 6.53 0.56 -10.15
C ILE A 10 6.65 0.07 -8.71
N GLY A 11 7.31 0.86 -7.85
CA GLY A 11 7.42 0.58 -6.41
C GLY A 11 6.06 0.50 -5.72
N GLN A 12 5.13 1.39 -6.07
CA GLN A 12 3.77 1.36 -5.52
C GLN A 12 2.98 0.11 -5.95
N VAL A 13 3.13 -0.34 -7.19
CA VAL A 13 2.54 -1.61 -7.66
C VAL A 13 3.11 -2.79 -6.86
N ALA A 14 4.42 -2.80 -6.59
CA ALA A 14 5.04 -3.83 -5.76
C ALA A 14 4.49 -3.81 -4.32
N LYS A 15 4.26 -2.63 -3.72
CA LYS A 15 3.59 -2.52 -2.41
C LYS A 15 2.18 -3.09 -2.43
N CYS A 16 1.40 -2.82 -3.48
CA CYS A 16 0.05 -3.39 -3.64
C CYS A 16 0.08 -4.92 -3.72
N LEU A 17 1.04 -5.49 -4.47
CA LEU A 17 1.26 -6.94 -4.53
C LEU A 17 1.62 -7.51 -3.15
N GLN A 18 2.51 -6.84 -2.42
CA GLN A 18 2.91 -7.28 -1.07
C GLN A 18 1.72 -7.31 -0.12
N LEU A 19 0.88 -6.29 -0.13
CA LEU A 19 -0.35 -6.28 0.69
C LEU A 19 -1.27 -7.43 0.29
N ALA A 20 -1.53 -7.61 -1.00
CA ALA A 20 -2.36 -8.72 -1.49
C ALA A 20 -1.89 -10.10 -0.99
N ILE A 21 -0.56 -10.34 -0.99
CA ILE A 21 0.04 -11.56 -0.46
C ILE A 21 -0.17 -11.67 1.06
N LEU A 22 0.09 -10.60 1.81
CA LEU A 22 0.01 -10.60 3.27
C LEU A 22 -1.43 -10.76 3.77
N THR A 23 -2.40 -10.16 3.10
CA THR A 23 -3.81 -10.18 3.48
C THR A 23 -4.58 -11.32 2.83
N GLY A 24 -3.99 -12.04 1.87
CA GLY A 24 -4.65 -13.08 1.10
C GLY A 24 -5.78 -12.55 0.20
N THR A 25 -5.69 -11.28 -0.23
CA THR A 25 -6.69 -10.62 -1.08
C THR A 25 -6.24 -10.57 -2.54
N ASP A 26 -7.14 -10.30 -3.48
CA ASP A 26 -6.79 -10.12 -4.89
C ASP A 26 -5.98 -8.82 -5.10
N ILE A 27 -4.89 -8.90 -5.86
CA ILE A 27 -4.09 -7.72 -6.22
C ILE A 27 -4.90 -6.72 -7.06
N VAL A 28 -5.85 -7.21 -7.88
CA VAL A 28 -6.69 -6.36 -8.74
C VAL A 28 -7.49 -5.36 -7.90
N ASP A 29 -7.88 -5.74 -6.69
CA ASP A 29 -8.62 -4.84 -5.78
C ASP A 29 -7.73 -3.68 -5.30
N HIS A 30 -6.47 -3.95 -4.97
CA HIS A 30 -5.50 -2.92 -4.62
C HIS A 30 -5.18 -2.01 -5.81
N LEU A 31 -5.00 -2.59 -7.01
CA LEU A 31 -4.73 -1.83 -8.23
C LEU A 31 -5.91 -0.94 -8.65
N ARG A 32 -7.15 -1.35 -8.38
CA ARG A 32 -8.35 -0.56 -8.69
C ARG A 32 -8.40 0.76 -7.92
N GLN A 33 -7.76 0.83 -6.76
CA GLN A 33 -7.70 2.05 -5.95
C GLN A 33 -6.61 3.01 -6.40
N MET A 34 -5.63 2.54 -7.17
CA MET A 34 -4.51 3.38 -7.61
C MET A 34 -4.99 4.55 -8.46
N ASN A 35 -4.46 5.73 -8.16
CA ASN A 35 -4.68 6.94 -8.94
C ASN A 35 -3.36 7.45 -9.51
N PHE A 36 -3.37 7.94 -10.74
CA PHE A 36 -2.17 8.33 -11.47
C PHE A 36 -2.29 9.75 -12.04
N VAL A 37 -1.16 10.43 -12.12
CA VAL A 37 -0.99 11.71 -12.80
C VAL A 37 0.00 11.55 -13.94
N VAL A 38 -0.21 12.28 -15.04
CA VAL A 38 0.73 12.31 -16.16
C VAL A 38 1.51 13.62 -16.10
N THR A 39 2.83 13.52 -15.93
CA THR A 39 3.74 14.66 -15.84
C THR A 39 4.91 14.42 -16.80
N ASP A 40 5.17 15.36 -17.71
CA ASP A 40 6.24 15.27 -18.71
C ASP A 40 6.27 13.95 -19.51
N GLY A 41 5.09 13.41 -19.82
CA GLY A 41 4.95 12.13 -20.54
C GLY A 41 5.30 10.89 -19.72
N LYS A 42 5.41 11.02 -18.39
CA LYS A 42 5.58 9.92 -17.44
C LYS A 42 4.32 9.73 -16.61
N ILE A 43 4.08 8.49 -16.18
CA ILE A 43 2.95 8.10 -15.33
C ILE A 43 3.48 7.98 -13.90
N GLU A 44 3.02 8.88 -13.05
CA GLU A 44 3.34 8.94 -11.63
C GLU A 44 2.11 8.61 -10.80
N VAL A 45 2.30 8.01 -9.64
CA VAL A 45 1.21 7.84 -8.68
C VAL A 45 0.79 9.20 -8.13
N SER A 46 -0.51 9.44 -8.02
CA SER A 46 -1.03 10.66 -7.42
C SER A 46 -0.48 10.83 -5.99
N PRO A 47 0.06 12.00 -5.62
CA PRO A 47 0.54 12.27 -4.26
C PRO A 47 -0.54 12.02 -3.19
N GLU A 48 -1.79 12.33 -3.50
CA GLU A 48 -2.93 12.14 -2.60
C GLU A 48 -3.17 10.65 -2.32
N PHE A 49 -3.14 9.84 -3.38
CA PHE A 49 -3.26 8.38 -3.25
C PHE A 49 -2.06 7.80 -2.49
N ALA A 50 -0.84 8.25 -2.80
CA ALA A 50 0.36 7.76 -2.12
C ALA A 50 0.31 8.04 -0.61
N ALA A 51 -0.11 9.25 -0.22
CA ALA A 51 -0.27 9.62 1.17
C ALA A 51 -1.35 8.77 1.87
N GLN A 52 -2.51 8.59 1.23
CA GLN A 52 -3.59 7.78 1.79
C GLN A 52 -3.17 6.30 1.93
N PHE A 53 -2.49 5.75 0.93
CA PHE A 53 -2.01 4.38 0.96
C PHE A 53 -1.02 4.16 2.12
N GLU A 54 -0.06 5.07 2.29
CA GLU A 54 0.93 4.97 3.36
C GLU A 54 0.28 5.10 4.74
N SER A 55 -0.71 6.00 4.91
CA SER A 55 -1.52 6.08 6.14
C SER A 55 -2.21 4.74 6.44
N ASN A 56 -2.89 4.15 5.45
CA ASN A 56 -3.59 2.88 5.63
C ASN A 56 -2.63 1.74 6.03
N VAL A 57 -1.42 1.73 5.48
CA VAL A 57 -0.38 0.75 5.84
C VAL A 57 0.10 0.98 7.28
N GLN A 58 0.30 2.23 7.69
CA GLN A 58 0.71 2.56 9.05
C GLN A 58 -0.36 2.15 10.08
N ASP A 59 -1.62 2.44 9.80
CA ASP A 59 -2.74 2.05 10.66
C ASP A 59 -2.80 0.53 10.83
N MET A 60 -2.66 -0.22 9.73
CA MET A 60 -2.61 -1.69 9.76
C MET A 60 -1.42 -2.19 10.61
N LEU A 61 -0.23 -1.62 10.44
CA LEU A 61 0.95 -2.01 11.22
C LEU A 61 0.80 -1.71 12.71
N GLN A 62 0.20 -0.57 13.05
CA GLN A 62 -0.09 -0.20 14.43
C GLN A 62 -1.07 -1.18 15.07
N GLU A 63 -2.18 -1.50 14.40
CA GLU A 63 -3.15 -2.47 14.90
C GLU A 63 -2.52 -3.85 15.14
N LEU A 64 -1.62 -4.29 14.26
CA LEU A 64 -0.90 -5.55 14.41
C LEU A 64 -0.01 -5.54 15.66
N GLN A 65 0.69 -4.44 15.93
CA GLN A 65 1.52 -4.30 17.14
C GLN A 65 0.68 -4.32 18.42
N GLU A 66 -0.46 -3.62 18.43
CA GLU A 66 -1.39 -3.60 19.57
C GLU A 66 -2.00 -4.98 19.86
N LYS A 67 -2.39 -5.71 18.81
CA LYS A 67 -2.87 -7.10 18.93
C LYS A 67 -1.78 -8.04 19.46
N GLN A 68 -0.53 -7.89 19.03
CA GLN A 68 0.57 -8.68 19.57
C GLN A 68 0.88 -8.37 21.04
N ALA A 69 0.82 -7.09 21.44
CA ALA A 69 1.06 -6.68 22.82
C ALA A 69 -0.02 -7.22 23.78
N SER A 70 -1.29 -7.14 23.37
CA SER A 70 -2.42 -7.67 24.15
C SER A 70 -2.41 -9.21 24.26
N GLN A 71 -2.05 -9.92 23.19
CA GLN A 71 -1.87 -11.39 23.25
C GLN A 71 -0.75 -11.82 24.21
N LYS A 72 0.39 -11.10 24.23
CA LYS A 72 1.47 -11.38 25.18
C LYS A 72 1.03 -11.16 26.62
N LYS A 73 0.29 -10.08 26.91
CA LYS A 73 -0.18 -9.78 28.26
C LYS A 73 -1.05 -10.90 28.83
N ASN A 74 -2.03 -11.38 28.07
CA ASN A 74 -2.93 -12.47 28.49
C ASN A 74 -2.25 -13.84 28.65
N LEU A 75 -1.02 -14.01 28.15
CA LEU A 75 -0.25 -15.26 28.29
C LEU A 75 0.56 -15.31 29.60
N PHE A 76 0.76 -14.16 30.25
CA PHE A 76 1.49 -14.02 31.51
C PHE A 76 0.61 -13.60 32.69
N ASP A 77 -0.71 -13.47 32.47
CA ASP A 77 -1.75 -13.31 33.49
C ASP A 77 -2.39 -14.68 33.81
#